data_AF-A0A2G9YQY7-F1
#
_entry.id   AF-A0A2G9YQY7-F1
#
_cell.length_a   1.000
_cell.length_b   1.000
_cell.length_c   1.000
_cell.angle_alpha   90.00
_cell.angle_beta   90.00
_cell.angle_gamma   90.00
#
_symmetry.space_group_name_H-M   'P 1'
#
loop_
_entity.id
_entity.type
_entity.pdbx_description
1 polymer ?
#
loop_
_entity_poly.entity_id
_entity_poly.type
_entity_poly.pdbx_seq_one_letter_code
_entity_poly.pdbx_strand_id
1 'polypeptide(L)'
;MDTKVKKLRKIVIIAAVLVLIAQFYFAIIPQKAKALSWEKVLDMNTLGLTDNDGLFRFQEFKGKLYAGTYTNNESAQAQLWVTSDGQNWAQVTGYSSVYQGITAIEVFGDYLYVSAIPSSIAVEGLILLKR
;
A
#
# COMPACT_ATOMS: atom_id res chain seq x y z
N MET A 1 48.54 -45.11 -3.27
CA MET A 1 47.86 -43.81 -3.52
C MET A 1 48.88 -42.68 -3.36
N ASP A 2 49.06 -41.88 -4.40
CA ASP A 2 50.02 -40.76 -4.48
C ASP A 2 49.82 -39.74 -3.35
N THR A 3 50.91 -39.24 -2.77
CA THR A 3 50.97 -38.20 -1.75
C THR A 3 50.23 -36.93 -2.18
N LYS A 4 50.26 -36.57 -3.47
CA LYS A 4 49.48 -35.45 -4.03
C LYS A 4 47.98 -35.70 -3.93
N VAL A 5 47.52 -36.92 -4.22
CA VAL A 5 46.10 -37.31 -4.15
C VAL A 5 45.59 -37.29 -2.70
N LYS A 6 46.42 -37.73 -1.73
CA LYS A 6 46.09 -37.63 -0.28
C LYS A 6 45.94 -36.17 0.17
N LYS A 7 46.83 -35.28 -0.29
CA LYS A 7 46.80 -33.85 0.04
C LYS A 7 45.58 -33.17 -0.57
N LEU A 8 45.25 -33.48 -1.82
CA LEU A 8 44.07 -32.95 -2.51
C LEU A 8 42.77 -33.39 -1.83
N ARG A 9 42.65 -34.67 -1.46
CA ARG A 9 41.48 -35.19 -0.74
C ARG A 9 41.24 -34.50 0.61
N LYS A 10 42.31 -34.21 1.36
CA LYS A 10 42.20 -33.44 2.62
C LYS A 10 41.72 -32.01 2.38
N ILE A 11 42.24 -31.33 1.35
CA ILE A 11 41.82 -29.96 1.01
C ILE A 11 40.33 -29.92 0.65
N VAL A 12 39.87 -30.87 -0.18
CA VAL A 12 38.45 -30.95 -0.58
C VAL A 12 37.55 -31.19 0.63
N ILE A 13 37.93 -32.08 1.55
CA ILE A 13 37.15 -32.33 2.78
C ILE A 13 37.10 -31.08 3.66
N ILE A 14 38.22 -30.37 3.85
CA ILE A 14 38.26 -29.14 4.64
C ILE A 14 37.39 -28.05 3.98
N ALA A 15 37.46 -27.89 2.66
CA ALA A 15 36.63 -26.93 1.94
C ALA A 15 35.13 -27.26 2.09
N ALA A 16 34.75 -28.52 1.96
CA ALA A 16 33.37 -28.96 2.15
C ALA A 16 32.86 -28.69 3.59
N VAL A 17 33.70 -28.94 4.60
CA VAL A 17 33.37 -28.64 6.01
C VAL A 17 33.22 -27.14 6.23
N LEU A 18 34.10 -26.31 5.65
CA LEU A 18 33.99 -24.85 5.76
C LEU A 18 32.72 -24.31 5.08
N VAL A 19 32.34 -24.87 3.93
CA VAL A 19 31.08 -24.52 3.26
C VAL A 19 29.87 -24.90 4.12
N LEU A 20 29.88 -26.10 4.73
CA LEU A 20 28.82 -26.54 5.63
C LEU A 20 28.72 -25.63 6.87
N ILE A 21 29.85 -25.29 7.50
CA ILE A 21 29.89 -24.37 8.64
C ILE A 21 29.33 -23.00 8.27
N ALA A 22 29.68 -22.47 7.09
CA ALA A 22 29.14 -21.20 6.61
C ALA A 22 27.61 -21.25 6.42
N GLN A 23 27.08 -22.35 5.88
CA GLN A 23 25.64 -22.54 5.71
C GLN A 23 24.88 -22.57 7.05
N PHE A 24 25.43 -23.24 8.07
CA PHE A 24 24.87 -23.21 9.42
C PHE A 24 25.02 -21.84 10.09
N TYR A 25 26.09 -21.10 9.80
CA TYR A 25 26.31 -19.75 10.34
C TYR A 25 25.22 -18.75 9.88
N PHE A 26 24.81 -18.79 8.61
CA PHE A 26 23.76 -17.91 8.09
C PHE A 26 22.36 -18.26 8.59
N ALA A 27 22.11 -19.52 8.98
CA ALA A 27 20.83 -19.98 9.49
C ALA A 27 20.59 -19.63 10.97
N ILE A 28 21.65 -19.38 11.75
CA ILE A 28 21.58 -19.15 13.20
C ILE A 28 21.61 -17.65 13.56
N ILE A 29 22.04 -16.77 12.64
CA ILE A 29 21.96 -15.33 12.85
C ILE A 29 20.48 -14.92 12.75
N PRO A 30 19.88 -14.33 13.82
CA PRO A 30 18.57 -13.73 13.68
C PRO A 30 18.68 -12.62 12.63
N GLN A 31 17.99 -12.77 11.50
CA GLN A 31 17.84 -11.67 10.56
C GLN A 31 17.17 -10.53 11.31
N LYS A 32 17.94 -9.50 11.65
CA LYS A 32 17.42 -8.29 12.29
C LYS A 32 16.36 -7.77 11.34
N ALA A 33 15.09 -7.79 11.75
CA ALA A 33 13.99 -7.27 10.95
C ALA A 33 14.39 -5.86 10.50
N LYS A 34 14.26 -5.58 9.19
CA LYS A 34 14.50 -4.24 8.67
C LYS A 34 13.62 -3.28 9.48
N ALA A 35 14.24 -2.31 10.15
CA ALA A 35 13.50 -1.37 10.98
C ALA A 35 12.41 -0.70 10.11
N LEU A 36 11.16 -0.73 10.57
CA LEU A 36 10.06 -0.03 9.92
C LEU A 36 10.31 1.48 10.05
N SER A 37 10.67 2.12 8.94
CA SER A 37 10.71 3.57 8.81
C SER A 37 9.50 4.03 8.03
N TRP A 38 8.69 4.91 8.62
CA TRP A 38 7.57 5.54 7.95
C TRP A 38 8.03 6.82 7.23
N GLU A 39 7.59 7.01 6.00
CA GLU A 39 7.81 8.22 5.21
C GLU A 39 6.47 8.84 4.83
N LYS A 40 6.39 10.18 4.90
CA LYS A 40 5.21 10.92 4.43
C LYS A 40 5.25 10.98 2.90
N VAL A 41 4.36 10.23 2.24
CA VAL A 41 4.27 10.16 0.78
C VAL A 41 3.20 11.06 0.16
N LEU A 42 2.37 11.70 1.00
CA LEU A 42 1.27 12.55 0.56
C LEU A 42 1.00 13.66 1.57
N ASP A 43 0.83 14.88 1.06
CA ASP A 43 0.40 16.04 1.85
C ASP A 43 -1.08 16.32 1.56
N MET A 44 -1.91 16.40 2.60
CA MET A 44 -3.34 16.61 2.42
C MET A 44 -3.66 18.00 1.84
N ASN A 45 -2.79 18.99 2.06
CA ASN A 45 -2.95 20.32 1.45
C ASN A 45 -2.84 20.27 -0.08
N THR A 46 -2.07 19.33 -0.65
CA THR A 46 -1.96 19.20 -2.11
C THR A 46 -3.23 18.61 -2.72
N LEU A 47 -4.09 18.01 -1.91
CA LEU A 47 -5.42 17.52 -2.31
C LEU A 47 -6.51 18.59 -2.16
N GLY A 48 -6.18 19.78 -1.64
CA GLY A 48 -7.16 20.82 -1.29
C GLY A 48 -7.98 20.48 -0.05
N LEU A 49 -7.47 19.58 0.79
CA LEU A 49 -8.09 19.17 2.05
C LEU A 49 -7.47 19.98 3.21
N THR A 50 -8.28 20.29 4.22
CA THR A 50 -7.91 21.03 5.43
C THR A 50 -7.72 20.10 6.63
N ASP A 51 -7.30 20.63 7.79
CA ASP A 51 -6.93 19.85 8.97
C ASP A 51 -8.05 18.95 9.54
N ASN A 52 -9.32 19.27 9.26
CA ASN A 52 -10.46 18.45 9.67
C ASN A 52 -10.91 17.43 8.61
N ASP A 53 -10.27 17.44 7.46
CA ASP A 53 -10.51 16.53 6.36
C ASP A 53 -9.54 15.36 6.47
N GLY A 54 -9.68 14.33 5.64
CA GLY A 54 -8.76 13.20 5.68
C GLY A 54 -8.96 12.19 4.57
N LEU A 55 -8.02 11.26 4.48
CA LEU A 55 -8.16 10.04 3.69
C LEU A 55 -8.69 8.93 4.61
N PHE A 56 -9.87 8.42 4.29
CA PHE A 56 -10.60 7.56 5.20
C PHE A 56 -10.70 6.12 4.70
N ARG A 57 -10.58 5.89 3.40
CA ARG A 57 -10.77 4.57 2.79
C ARG A 57 -9.69 4.33 1.75
N PHE A 58 -9.08 3.15 1.79
CA PHE A 58 -8.07 2.71 0.83
C PHE A 58 -8.48 1.36 0.25
N GLN A 59 -8.27 1.19 -1.06
CA GLN A 59 -8.52 -0.09 -1.72
C GLN A 59 -7.58 -0.25 -2.90
N GLU A 60 -6.87 -1.38 -2.96
CA GLU A 60 -6.13 -1.76 -4.17
C GLU A 60 -7.09 -2.33 -5.20
N PHE A 61 -6.95 -1.91 -6.46
CA PHE A 61 -7.68 -2.47 -7.58
C PHE A 61 -6.88 -2.35 -8.87
N LYS A 62 -6.68 -3.49 -9.57
CA LYS A 62 -5.94 -3.59 -10.83
C LYS A 62 -4.55 -2.93 -10.77
N GLY A 63 -3.81 -3.16 -9.68
CA GLY A 63 -2.44 -2.65 -9.48
C GLY A 63 -2.35 -1.15 -9.19
N LYS A 64 -3.46 -0.52 -8.78
CA LYS A 64 -3.51 0.88 -8.36
C LYS A 64 -4.15 0.98 -6.98
N LEU A 65 -3.67 1.92 -6.18
CA LEU A 65 -4.24 2.22 -4.88
C LEU A 65 -5.21 3.39 -5.00
N TYR A 66 -6.46 3.18 -4.59
CA TYR A 66 -7.49 4.19 -4.54
C TYR A 66 -7.66 4.67 -3.11
N ALA A 67 -7.90 5.97 -2.95
CA ALA A 67 -8.15 6.58 -1.65
C ALA A 67 -9.36 7.52 -1.69
N GLY A 68 -10.26 7.37 -0.72
CA GLY A 68 -11.42 8.22 -0.58
C GLY A 68 -11.24 9.27 0.50
N THR A 69 -11.70 10.50 0.22
CA THR A 69 -11.64 11.60 1.18
C THR A 69 -12.93 11.69 2.00
N TYR A 70 -12.80 12.30 3.18
CA TYR A 70 -13.90 12.84 3.96
C TYR A 70 -13.55 14.28 4.32
N THR A 71 -14.57 15.12 4.34
CA THR A 71 -14.51 16.52 4.75
C THR A 71 -15.70 16.87 5.63
N ASN A 72 -15.49 17.71 6.62
CA ASN A 72 -16.58 18.28 7.42
C ASN A 72 -17.02 19.67 6.93
N ASN A 73 -16.43 20.15 5.83
CA ASN A 73 -16.75 21.43 5.25
C ASN A 73 -17.92 21.27 4.27
N GLU A 74 -19.03 21.94 4.55
CA GLU A 74 -20.25 21.91 3.72
C GLU A 74 -20.03 22.43 2.28
N SER A 75 -18.95 23.19 2.07
CA SER A 75 -18.55 23.69 0.75
C SER A 75 -17.56 22.77 0.02
N ALA A 76 -17.00 21.79 0.72
CA ALA A 76 -16.07 20.82 0.16
C ALA A 76 -16.79 19.54 -0.26
N GLN A 77 -16.14 18.78 -1.13
CA GLN A 77 -16.71 17.62 -1.81
C GLN A 77 -15.92 16.37 -1.45
N ALA A 78 -16.60 15.24 -1.31
CA ALA A 78 -15.94 13.95 -1.31
C ALA A 78 -15.19 13.74 -2.63
N GLN A 79 -13.98 13.19 -2.58
CA GLN A 79 -13.11 12.98 -3.72
C GLN A 79 -12.55 11.56 -3.69
N LEU A 80 -12.46 10.95 -4.87
CA LEU A 80 -11.73 9.70 -5.05
C LEU A 80 -10.40 9.99 -5.74
N TRP A 81 -9.31 9.53 -5.15
CA TRP A 81 -7.95 9.68 -5.64
C TRP A 81 -7.34 8.33 -6.00
N VAL A 82 -6.37 8.32 -6.90
CA VAL A 82 -5.66 7.11 -7.34
C VAL A 82 -4.16 7.35 -7.48
N THR A 83 -3.37 6.34 -7.14
CA THR A 83 -1.93 6.29 -7.41
C THR A 83 -1.52 4.93 -7.99
N SER A 84 -0.49 4.91 -8.83
CA SER A 84 0.16 3.70 -9.34
C SER A 84 1.49 3.39 -8.66
N ASP A 85 2.04 4.32 -7.88
CA ASP A 85 3.39 4.23 -7.31
C ASP A 85 3.47 4.62 -5.83
N GLY A 86 2.34 4.99 -5.21
CA GLY A 86 2.26 5.40 -3.82
C GLY A 86 2.70 6.85 -3.55
N GLN A 87 3.24 7.56 -4.55
CA GLN A 87 3.83 8.89 -4.41
C GLN A 87 3.08 9.94 -5.21
N ASN A 88 2.70 9.60 -6.45
CA ASN A 88 1.99 10.49 -7.36
C ASN A 88 0.51 10.15 -7.34
N TRP A 89 -0.31 11.09 -6.90
CA TRP A 89 -1.75 10.95 -6.76
C TRP A 89 -2.49 11.81 -7.78
N ALA A 90 -3.53 11.25 -8.41
CA ALA A 90 -4.41 11.94 -9.33
C ALA A 90 -5.86 11.79 -8.88
N GLN A 91 -6.65 12.85 -9.03
CA GLN A 91 -8.08 12.79 -8.73
C GLN A 91 -8.79 11.99 -9.83
N VAL A 92 -9.56 10.98 -9.44
CA VAL A 92 -10.42 10.21 -10.34
C VAL A 92 -11.72 10.95 -10.59
N THR A 93 -12.36 11.41 -9.50
CA THR A 93 -13.61 12.17 -9.55
C THR A 93 -13.79 12.99 -8.28
N GLY A 94 -14.51 14.11 -8.39
CA GLY A 94 -15.17 14.77 -7.27
C GLY A 94 -16.65 14.41 -7.29
N TYR A 95 -17.23 14.07 -6.14
CA TYR A 95 -18.67 13.93 -5.99
C TYR A 95 -19.29 15.32 -5.85
N SER A 96 -20.58 15.49 -6.18
CA SER A 96 -21.27 16.77 -5.99
C SER A 96 -21.19 17.27 -4.54
N SER A 97 -21.30 18.58 -4.31
CA SER A 97 -21.20 19.26 -2.99
C SER A 97 -22.13 18.75 -1.91
N VAL A 98 -23.12 17.95 -2.26
CA VAL A 98 -23.97 17.23 -1.31
C VAL A 98 -23.27 16.03 -0.67
N TYR A 99 -22.08 15.59 -1.07
CA TYR A 99 -21.37 14.46 -0.46
C TYR A 99 -20.15 14.90 0.32
N GLN A 100 -20.10 14.53 1.60
CA GLN A 100 -19.05 14.94 2.53
C GLN A 100 -17.96 13.87 2.69
N GLY A 101 -18.21 12.61 2.33
CA GLY A 101 -17.11 11.64 2.32
C GLY A 101 -17.42 10.30 1.70
N ILE A 102 -16.37 9.60 1.30
CA ILE A 102 -16.43 8.22 0.83
C ILE A 102 -16.41 7.27 2.03
N THR A 103 -17.41 6.41 2.12
CA THR A 103 -17.62 5.49 3.25
C THR A 103 -17.16 4.08 3.02
N ALA A 104 -17.10 3.63 1.77
CA ALA A 104 -16.56 2.34 1.39
C ALA A 104 -16.01 2.40 -0.03
N ILE A 105 -14.98 1.60 -0.29
CA ILE A 105 -14.48 1.30 -1.62
C ILE A 105 -14.29 -0.21 -1.66
N GLU A 106 -15.05 -0.91 -2.49
CA GLU A 106 -15.13 -2.37 -2.50
C GLU A 106 -14.90 -2.92 -3.90
N VAL A 107 -14.19 -4.04 -3.99
CA VAL A 107 -13.96 -4.75 -5.25
C VAL A 107 -14.98 -5.87 -5.39
N PHE A 108 -15.68 -5.90 -6.52
CA PHE A 108 -16.55 -7.04 -6.86
C PHE A 108 -16.39 -7.40 -8.33
N GLY A 109 -15.75 -8.54 -8.58
CA GLY A 109 -15.33 -8.97 -9.91
C GLY A 109 -14.36 -7.97 -10.53
N ASP A 110 -14.65 -7.54 -11.76
CA ASP A 110 -13.84 -6.61 -12.53
C ASP A 110 -14.18 -5.13 -12.28
N TYR A 111 -14.88 -4.82 -11.18
CA TYR A 111 -15.37 -3.49 -10.88
C TYR A 111 -14.96 -3.02 -9.48
N LEU A 112 -14.74 -1.70 -9.38
CA LEU A 112 -14.59 -0.98 -8.12
C LEU A 112 -15.87 -0.23 -7.82
N TYR A 113 -16.48 -0.52 -6.66
CA TYR A 113 -17.66 0.16 -6.14
C TYR A 113 -17.26 1.14 -5.07
N VAL A 114 -17.85 2.33 -5.09
CA VAL A 114 -17.57 3.37 -4.11
C VAL A 114 -18.90 3.88 -3.57
N SER A 115 -19.02 4.05 -2.26
CA SER A 115 -20.18 4.68 -1.62
C SER A 115 -19.77 5.99 -0.97
N ALA A 116 -20.67 6.96 -0.98
CA ALA A 116 -20.47 8.25 -0.34
C ALA A 116 -21.64 8.59 0.59
N ILE A 117 -21.36 9.34 1.65
CA ILE A 117 -22.38 9.89 2.55
C ILE A 117 -22.70 11.33 2.18
N PRO A 118 -24.00 11.68 2.11
CA PRO A 118 -24.38 13.05 1.89
C PRO A 118 -24.13 13.92 3.14
N SER A 119 -23.98 15.22 2.95
CA SER A 119 -23.88 16.25 4.00
C SER A 119 -25.21 16.49 4.71
N SER A 120 -26.33 16.09 4.09
CA SER A 120 -27.67 16.13 4.69
C SER A 120 -28.43 14.83 4.42
N ILE A 121 -29.15 14.37 5.45
CA ILE A 121 -30.00 13.16 5.45
C ILE A 121 -31.14 13.26 4.41
N ALA A 122 -31.35 14.42 3.79
CA ALA A 122 -32.38 14.67 2.78
C ALA A 122 -32.00 14.21 1.36
N VAL A 123 -30.77 13.73 1.13
CA VAL A 123 -30.33 13.22 -0.17
C VAL A 123 -30.23 11.69 -0.09
N GLU A 124 -31.32 10.99 -0.44
CA GLU A 124 -31.25 9.55 -0.69
C GLU A 124 -30.34 9.30 -1.91
N GLY A 125 -29.29 8.50 -1.78
CA GLY A 125 -28.53 8.11 -2.95
C GLY A 125 -27.19 7.48 -2.66
N LEU A 126 -27.19 6.16 -2.52
CA LEU A 126 -26.00 5.34 -2.78
C LEU A 126 -25.57 5.58 -4.24
N ILE A 127 -24.56 6.41 -4.48
CA ILE A 127 -23.99 6.56 -5.84
C ILE A 127 -23.05 5.38 -6.08
N LEU A 128 -23.44 4.45 -6.94
CA LEU A 128 -22.56 3.40 -7.46
C LEU A 128 -21.84 3.94 -8.70
N LEU A 129 -20.60 4.41 -8.54
CA LEU A 129 -19.75 4.69 -9.70
C LEU A 129 -19.11 3.39 -10.19
N LYS A 130 -19.25 3.10 -11.48
CA LYS A 130 -18.70 1.92 -12.17
C LYS A 130 -17.48 2.32 -12.98
N ARG A 131 -16.36 1.62 -12.81
CA ARG A 131 -15.25 1.64 -13.78
C ARG A 131 -14.54 0.30 -13.86
#